data_AF-A0AAJ6GWG5-F1
#
_entry.id   AF-A0AAJ6GWG5-F1
#
_cell.length_a   1.000
_cell.length_b   1.000
_cell.length_c   1.000
_cell.angle_alpha   90.00
_cell.angle_beta   90.00
_cell.angle_gamma   90.00
#
_symmetry.space_group_name_H-M   'P 1'
#
loop_
_entity.id
_entity.type
_entity.pdbx_description
1 polymer ?
#
loop_
_entity_poly.entity_id
_entity_poly.type
_entity_poly.pdbx_seq_one_letter_code
_entity_poly.pdbx_strand_id
1 'polypeptide(L)'
;MGTLQVCCYPTTIALNLADHTYVSCGSGAFAWGCWGGKQGGTVVDVGNGSTLRAEKIAEPDERAGITHYLVNGVCHQAANRILKPADIVAENARGYLLSVALFHIYGRESAGLGLFKAPYFEHVGVSGDIGQCLSAPHTSSIDNTPVGSAAGGHSRAFMRESLVLHKLERNWLEKVQDDFKINELTSPDVLEKNLRKLWDERAEQVLAFELQHFGLLLRYRSRLRGEDFEKSIYMELMNIRRRFELNRLRLELALAVDPVNRWIAFVNFFDELVVNFQADLQEALNDRDYVALLDISPNERIVLSDPEIVKNAYSPGSSPNRPRPPGL
;
A
#
# COMPACT_ATOMS: atom_id res chain seq x y z
N MET A 1 2.43 26.47 -8.58
CA MET A 1 2.05 25.07 -8.27
C MET A 1 2.88 24.70 -7.07
N GLY A 2 2.23 24.23 -6.01
CA GLY A 2 2.87 23.87 -4.78
C GLY A 2 3.83 22.70 -4.95
N THR A 3 4.48 22.38 -3.84
CA THR A 3 5.43 21.29 -3.75
C THR A 3 4.92 20.29 -2.72
N LEU A 4 4.95 19.02 -3.08
CA LEU A 4 4.67 17.90 -2.18
C LEU A 4 5.99 17.19 -1.88
N GLN A 5 6.13 16.77 -0.63
CA GLN A 5 7.27 16.03 -0.12
C GLN A 5 6.77 14.74 0.49
N VAL A 6 7.48 13.65 0.25
CA VAL A 6 7.30 12.42 1.03
C VAL A 6 8.32 12.41 2.15
N CYS A 7 7.83 12.23 3.36
CA CYS A 7 8.63 12.13 4.56
C CYS A 7 8.53 10.72 5.12
N CYS A 8 9.61 10.22 5.72
CA CYS A 8 9.62 8.93 6.39
C CYS A 8 10.33 8.98 7.74
N TYR A 9 9.96 8.09 8.66
CA TYR A 9 10.71 7.83 9.87
C TYR A 9 10.53 6.37 10.32
N PRO A 10 11.51 5.79 11.04
CA PRO A 10 11.39 4.42 11.53
C PRO A 10 10.25 4.27 12.54
N THR A 11 9.47 3.19 12.43
CA THR A 11 8.44 2.85 13.42
C THR A 11 9.10 2.46 14.74
N THR A 12 8.67 3.05 15.86
CA THR A 12 9.42 3.04 17.12
C THR A 12 9.23 1.78 17.99
N ILE A 13 8.35 0.85 17.63
CA ILE A 13 7.87 -0.18 18.59
C ILE A 13 8.00 -1.64 18.08
N ALA A 14 8.41 -1.90 16.84
CA ALA A 14 8.63 -3.26 16.32
C ALA A 14 9.95 -3.37 15.53
N LEU A 15 11.08 -3.33 16.24
CA LEU A 15 12.42 -3.63 15.69
C LEU A 15 12.92 -2.72 14.53
N ASN A 16 12.38 -1.50 14.35
CA ASN A 16 12.74 -0.59 13.24
C ASN A 16 12.65 -1.24 11.84
N LEU A 17 11.60 -2.04 11.61
CA LEU A 17 11.58 -2.93 10.46
C LEU A 17 11.13 -2.22 9.16
N ALA A 18 10.06 -1.44 9.17
CA ALA A 18 9.66 -0.60 8.02
C ALA A 18 9.50 0.86 8.45
N ASP A 19 9.70 1.78 7.51
CA ASP A 19 9.46 3.19 7.75
C ASP A 19 7.96 3.51 7.71
N HIS A 20 7.51 4.34 8.65
CA HIS A 20 6.27 5.07 8.48
C HIS A 20 6.48 6.17 7.43
N THR A 21 5.46 6.43 6.62
CA THR A 21 5.50 7.52 5.63
C THR A 21 4.30 8.42 5.74
N TYR A 22 4.54 9.70 5.45
CA TYR A 22 3.52 10.74 5.43
C TYR A 22 3.88 11.77 4.36
N VAL A 23 2.90 12.61 3.99
CA VAL A 23 3.10 13.65 2.97
C VAL A 23 3.12 15.00 3.65
N SER A 24 4.00 15.89 3.21
CA SER A 24 3.97 17.29 3.63
C SER A 24 4.05 18.23 2.43
N CYS A 25 3.58 19.46 2.62
CA CYS A 25 3.86 20.53 1.67
C CYS A 25 5.32 20.96 1.76
N GLY A 26 5.88 21.49 0.67
CA GLY A 26 7.28 21.91 0.61
C GLY A 26 7.72 22.93 1.67
N SER A 27 6.78 23.68 2.24
CA SER A 27 7.02 24.61 3.34
C SER A 27 7.16 23.94 4.71
N GLY A 28 6.74 22.68 4.84
CA GLY A 28 6.59 21.94 6.10
C GLY A 28 5.38 22.39 6.95
N ALA A 29 4.65 23.44 6.54
CA ALA A 29 3.58 24.04 7.35
C ALA A 29 2.28 23.23 7.39
N PHE A 30 2.11 22.28 6.47
CA PHE A 30 0.94 21.41 6.39
C PHE A 30 1.35 19.99 5.98
N ALA A 31 0.71 18.98 6.55
CA ALA A 31 1.03 17.58 6.33
C ALA A 31 -0.19 16.66 6.54
N TRP A 32 -0.11 15.48 5.90
CA TRP A 32 -1.09 14.39 5.90
C TRP A 32 -0.46 13.12 6.48
N GLY A 33 -1.00 12.60 7.59
CA GLY A 33 -0.40 11.54 8.40
C GLY A 33 -0.66 10.12 7.96
N CYS A 34 -1.48 9.90 6.93
CA CYS A 34 -1.86 8.56 6.49
C CYS A 34 -2.59 7.81 7.62
N TRP A 35 -1.92 6.84 8.24
CA TRP A 35 -2.44 6.08 9.38
C TRP A 35 -1.70 6.34 10.69
N GLY A 36 -0.55 7.01 10.62
CA GLY A 36 0.35 7.26 11.75
C GLY A 36 0.55 8.75 11.98
N GLY A 37 1.75 9.12 12.43
CA GLY A 37 2.12 10.52 12.65
C GLY A 37 2.40 11.29 11.36
N LYS A 38 2.54 12.61 11.47
CA LYS A 38 2.83 13.53 10.36
C LYS A 38 3.91 14.55 10.65
N GLN A 39 4.83 14.21 11.56
CA GLN A 39 5.89 15.09 12.04
C GLN A 39 7.19 14.31 12.20
N GLY A 40 8.31 15.01 12.01
CA GLY A 40 9.66 14.45 12.16
C GLY A 40 10.13 13.62 10.95
N GLY A 41 11.23 12.91 11.12
CA GLY A 41 11.79 12.09 10.06
C GLY A 41 12.56 12.85 8.99
N THR A 42 12.75 12.20 7.84
CA THR A 42 13.55 12.68 6.72
C THR A 42 12.70 12.78 5.46
N VAL A 43 12.93 13.82 4.66
CA VAL A 43 12.35 13.93 3.32
C VAL A 43 13.10 13.00 2.38
N VAL A 44 12.38 12.15 1.65
CA VAL A 44 12.99 11.13 0.77
C VAL A 44 12.72 11.32 -0.72
N ASP A 45 11.72 12.13 -1.08
CA ASP A 45 11.48 12.61 -2.45
C ASP A 45 10.60 13.88 -2.44
N VAL A 46 10.68 14.67 -3.50
CA VAL A 46 10.00 15.97 -3.65
C VAL A 46 9.54 16.17 -5.09
N GLY A 47 8.30 16.67 -5.27
CA GLY A 47 7.74 16.94 -6.59
C GLY A 47 6.75 18.10 -6.59
N ASN A 48 6.62 18.77 -7.73
CA ASN A 48 5.66 19.86 -7.90
C ASN A 48 4.28 19.29 -8.23
N GLY A 49 3.25 19.72 -7.50
CA GLY A 49 1.88 19.23 -7.66
C GLY A 49 0.85 20.10 -6.95
N SER A 50 -0.42 19.94 -7.32
CA SER A 50 -1.55 20.64 -6.69
C SER A 50 -1.74 20.16 -5.25
N THR A 51 -1.48 21.04 -4.28
CA THR A 51 -1.69 20.71 -2.85
C THR A 51 -3.18 20.64 -2.49
N LEU A 52 -4.06 21.36 -3.19
CA LEU A 52 -5.52 21.19 -3.03
C LEU A 52 -6.00 19.84 -3.54
N ARG A 53 -5.38 19.31 -4.60
CA ARG A 53 -5.72 17.96 -5.10
C ARG A 53 -5.23 16.89 -4.13
N ALA A 54 -4.03 17.06 -3.56
CA ALA A 54 -3.50 16.19 -2.52
C ALA A 54 -4.44 16.15 -1.30
N GLU A 55 -4.90 17.32 -0.83
CA GLU A 55 -5.91 17.42 0.24
C GLU A 55 -7.17 16.63 -0.10
N LYS A 56 -7.73 16.85 -1.30
CA LYS A 56 -8.96 16.18 -1.69
C LYS A 56 -8.81 14.66 -1.78
N ILE A 57 -7.64 14.18 -2.19
CA ILE A 57 -7.31 12.75 -2.17
C ILE A 57 -7.20 12.24 -0.74
N ALA A 58 -6.59 13.01 0.17
CA ALA A 58 -6.35 12.62 1.54
C ALA A 58 -7.63 12.54 2.38
N GLU A 59 -8.65 13.33 2.06
CA GLU A 59 -9.94 13.33 2.75
C GLU A 59 -10.59 11.92 2.85
N PRO A 60 -11.39 11.67 3.90
CA PRO A 60 -11.72 12.58 5.00
C PRO A 60 -10.79 12.48 6.21
N ASP A 61 -9.88 11.50 6.23
CA ASP A 61 -9.15 11.06 7.42
C ASP A 61 -7.64 10.91 7.18
N GLU A 62 -7.15 11.53 6.10
CA GLU A 62 -5.76 11.50 5.64
C GLU A 62 -5.29 10.12 5.14
N ARG A 63 -6.18 9.10 5.05
CA ARG A 63 -5.83 7.73 4.62
C ARG A 63 -5.96 7.48 3.12
N ALA A 64 -6.41 8.48 2.37
CA ALA A 64 -6.55 8.42 0.92
C ALA A 64 -7.37 7.24 0.39
N GLY A 65 -8.48 6.94 1.07
CA GLY A 65 -9.38 5.84 0.70
C GLY A 65 -8.84 4.45 0.99
N ILE A 66 -7.68 4.30 1.65
CA ILE A 66 -7.28 3.04 2.26
C ILE A 66 -8.17 2.83 3.49
N THR A 67 -8.97 1.76 3.51
CA THR A 67 -9.97 1.55 4.56
C THR A 67 -9.51 0.56 5.64
N HIS A 68 -8.68 -0.44 5.27
CA HIS A 68 -8.19 -1.44 6.20
C HIS A 68 -6.66 -1.56 6.10
N TYR A 69 -5.96 -1.14 7.15
CA TYR A 69 -4.51 -1.25 7.27
C TYR A 69 -4.05 -2.72 7.18
N LEU A 70 -2.95 -3.02 6.49
CA LEU A 70 -2.47 -4.39 6.18
C LEU A 70 -3.39 -5.24 5.28
N VAL A 71 -4.58 -4.76 4.94
CA VAL A 71 -5.49 -5.46 4.00
C VAL A 71 -5.43 -4.79 2.63
N ASN A 72 -5.69 -3.48 2.57
CA ASN A 72 -5.67 -2.73 1.32
C ASN A 72 -4.33 -2.03 1.06
N GLY A 73 -3.60 -1.73 2.12
CA GLY A 73 -2.33 -1.03 2.04
C GLY A 73 -1.83 -0.63 3.41
N VAL A 74 -0.65 -0.03 3.42
CA VAL A 74 -0.05 0.61 4.60
C VAL A 74 0.20 2.09 4.30
N CYS A 75 0.94 2.78 5.19
CA CYS A 75 1.24 4.20 5.03
C CYS A 75 1.88 4.53 3.67
N HIS A 76 2.73 3.64 3.14
CA HIS A 76 3.32 3.80 1.80
C HIS A 76 2.25 4.01 0.71
N GLN A 77 1.20 3.19 0.71
CA GLN A 77 0.15 3.26 -0.31
C GLN A 77 -0.73 4.50 -0.11
N ALA A 78 -1.07 4.84 1.14
CA ALA A 78 -1.80 6.07 1.44
C ALA A 78 -1.01 7.32 0.98
N ALA A 79 0.29 7.39 1.32
CA ALA A 79 1.17 8.46 0.88
C ALA A 79 1.27 8.51 -0.65
N ASN A 80 1.49 7.38 -1.33
CA ASN A 80 1.56 7.33 -2.80
C ASN A 80 0.28 7.85 -3.47
N ARG A 81 -0.90 7.57 -2.91
CA ARG A 81 -2.16 8.11 -3.43
C ARG A 81 -2.19 9.64 -3.34
N ILE A 82 -1.84 10.21 -2.18
CA ILE A 82 -1.79 11.67 -1.94
C ILE A 82 -0.74 12.36 -2.82
N LEU A 83 0.40 11.70 -3.05
CA LEU A 83 1.51 12.20 -3.87
C LEU A 83 1.24 12.19 -5.37
N LYS A 84 0.14 11.56 -5.82
CA LYS A 84 -0.19 11.45 -7.25
C LYS A 84 -0.13 12.78 -8.03
N PRO A 85 -0.59 13.92 -7.51
CA PRO A 85 -0.51 15.21 -8.21
C PRO A 85 0.93 15.66 -8.52
N ALA A 86 1.93 15.14 -7.80
CA ALA A 86 3.35 15.43 -8.00
C ALA A 86 4.10 14.33 -8.79
N ASP A 87 3.42 13.22 -9.13
CA ASP A 87 3.99 12.08 -9.88
C ASP A 87 5.27 11.49 -9.23
N ILE A 88 5.27 11.43 -7.89
CA ILE A 88 6.31 10.81 -7.04
C ILE A 88 5.68 9.78 -6.09
N VAL A 89 6.52 8.94 -5.45
CA VAL A 89 6.12 7.87 -4.53
C VAL A 89 7.15 7.71 -3.41
N ALA A 90 6.81 6.93 -2.37
CA ALA A 90 7.63 6.71 -1.18
C ALA A 90 8.81 5.72 -1.36
N GLU A 91 9.42 5.65 -2.55
CA GLU A 91 10.33 4.56 -2.92
C GLU A 91 11.55 4.38 -2.02
N ASN A 92 12.09 5.50 -1.52
CA ASN A 92 13.27 5.52 -0.68
C ASN A 92 12.97 5.26 0.80
N ALA A 93 11.72 4.94 1.15
CA ALA A 93 11.34 4.51 2.49
C ALA A 93 11.68 3.03 2.70
N ARG A 94 12.24 2.69 3.86
CA ARG A 94 12.59 1.30 4.19
C ARG A 94 11.35 0.40 4.21
N GLY A 95 11.45 -0.75 3.55
CA GLY A 95 10.33 -1.69 3.41
C GLY A 95 9.31 -1.31 2.32
N TYR A 96 9.56 -0.24 1.57
CA TYR A 96 8.68 0.20 0.49
C TYR A 96 8.46 -0.87 -0.59
N LEU A 97 9.54 -1.44 -1.16
CA LEU A 97 9.43 -2.44 -2.23
C LEU A 97 8.74 -3.73 -1.76
N LEU A 98 8.96 -4.13 -0.50
CA LEU A 98 8.17 -5.21 0.11
C LEU A 98 6.69 -4.83 0.15
N SER A 99 6.34 -3.62 0.58
CA SER A 99 4.94 -3.18 0.57
C SER A 99 4.35 -3.11 -0.86
N VAL A 100 5.12 -2.71 -1.88
CA VAL A 100 4.67 -2.72 -3.28
C VAL A 100 4.48 -4.15 -3.78
N ALA A 101 5.35 -5.08 -3.39
CA ALA A 101 5.24 -6.49 -3.71
C ALA A 101 3.96 -7.13 -3.13
N LEU A 102 3.38 -6.56 -2.07
CA LEU A 102 2.19 -7.11 -1.39
C LEU A 102 0.91 -6.29 -1.66
N PHE A 103 1.02 -4.98 -1.83
CA PHE A 103 -0.12 -4.07 -1.90
C PHE A 103 -0.15 -3.22 -3.17
N HIS A 104 0.81 -3.39 -4.07
CA HIS A 104 0.97 -2.55 -5.26
C HIS A 104 1.39 -1.12 -4.90
N ILE A 105 1.64 -0.28 -5.91
CA ILE A 105 2.08 1.11 -5.68
C ILE A 105 1.00 1.91 -4.94
N TYR A 106 -0.27 1.77 -5.35
CA TYR A 106 -1.37 2.60 -4.84
C TYR A 106 -2.32 1.83 -3.92
N GLY A 107 -1.92 0.68 -3.38
CA GLY A 107 -2.83 -0.17 -2.61
C GLY A 107 -3.69 -1.04 -3.51
N ARG A 108 -4.46 -1.92 -2.87
CA ARG A 108 -5.46 -2.78 -3.49
C ARG A 108 -6.80 -2.08 -3.49
N GLU A 109 -7.57 -2.18 -4.58
CA GLU A 109 -8.92 -1.60 -4.66
C GLU A 109 -9.91 -2.29 -3.72
N SER A 110 -9.62 -3.54 -3.34
CA SER A 110 -10.35 -4.30 -2.35
C SER A 110 -9.45 -5.37 -1.73
N ALA A 111 -9.91 -5.97 -0.65
CA ALA A 111 -9.43 -7.29 -0.25
C ALA A 111 -9.91 -8.37 -1.23
N GLY A 112 -9.52 -9.61 -0.95
CA GLY A 112 -9.98 -10.80 -1.64
C GLY A 112 -11.49 -10.82 -1.87
N LEU A 113 -11.89 -11.29 -3.05
CA LEU A 113 -13.28 -11.53 -3.44
C LEU A 113 -14.16 -10.26 -3.49
N GLY A 114 -13.57 -9.06 -3.38
CA GLY A 114 -14.27 -7.78 -3.35
C GLY A 114 -14.66 -7.30 -1.95
N LEU A 115 -14.11 -7.91 -0.90
CA LEU A 115 -14.28 -7.49 0.50
C LEU A 115 -13.48 -6.23 0.80
N PHE A 116 -13.76 -5.53 1.91
CA PHE A 116 -12.97 -4.39 2.40
C PHE A 116 -12.53 -3.42 1.29
N LYS A 117 -13.49 -2.73 0.66
CA LYS A 117 -13.21 -1.85 -0.49
C LYS A 117 -12.36 -0.65 -0.09
N ALA A 118 -11.43 -0.26 -0.96
CA ALA A 118 -10.52 0.87 -0.78
C ALA A 118 -10.33 1.65 -2.10
N PRO A 119 -11.43 2.21 -2.65
CA PRO A 119 -11.42 2.84 -3.96
C PRO A 119 -10.37 3.96 -4.05
N TYR A 120 -9.61 3.98 -5.14
CA TYR A 120 -8.65 5.06 -5.39
C TYR A 120 -9.24 6.23 -6.21
N PHE A 121 -9.46 7.38 -5.57
CA PHE A 121 -9.97 8.58 -6.24
C PHE A 121 -8.86 9.54 -6.63
N GLU A 122 -8.68 9.77 -7.93
CA GLU A 122 -7.59 10.62 -8.43
C GLU A 122 -7.90 12.12 -8.42
N HIS A 123 -9.17 12.53 -8.38
CA HIS A 123 -9.59 13.95 -8.39
C HIS A 123 -8.93 14.83 -9.47
N VAL A 124 -8.84 14.32 -10.72
CA VAL A 124 -8.11 14.96 -11.85
C VAL A 124 -8.52 16.41 -12.12
N GLY A 125 -9.78 16.79 -11.83
CA GLY A 125 -10.29 18.16 -12.03
C GLY A 125 -9.93 19.17 -10.93
N VAL A 126 -9.33 18.73 -9.81
CA VAL A 126 -8.97 19.63 -8.70
C VAL A 126 -7.56 20.17 -8.91
N SER A 127 -7.41 21.50 -8.80
CA SER A 127 -6.13 22.21 -8.99
C SER A 127 -6.04 23.41 -8.06
N GLY A 128 -4.82 23.90 -7.83
CA GLY A 128 -4.52 25.03 -6.96
C GLY A 128 -3.79 24.60 -5.68
N ASP A 129 -3.58 25.56 -4.79
CA ASP A 129 -2.71 25.37 -3.63
C ASP A 129 -3.37 25.77 -2.31
N ILE A 130 -3.15 24.98 -1.27
CA ILE A 130 -3.54 25.32 0.11
C ILE A 130 -2.70 26.51 0.55
N GLY A 131 -3.34 27.55 1.11
CA GLY A 131 -2.64 28.78 1.51
C GLY A 131 -1.44 28.56 2.43
N GLN A 132 -1.54 27.60 3.37
CA GLN A 132 -0.45 27.24 4.28
C GLN A 132 0.76 26.64 3.56
N CYS A 133 0.54 25.98 2.43
CA CYS A 133 1.59 25.38 1.60
C CYS A 133 2.33 26.39 0.72
N LEU A 134 1.85 27.64 0.67
CA LEU A 134 2.48 28.75 -0.06
C LEU A 134 3.38 29.63 0.83
N SER A 135 3.32 29.45 2.15
CA SER A 135 4.18 30.17 3.09
C SER A 135 5.66 29.81 2.88
N ALA A 136 6.56 30.77 3.12
CA ALA A 136 8.01 30.52 3.05
C ALA A 136 8.39 29.33 3.96
N PRO A 137 9.34 28.47 3.54
CA PRO A 137 9.69 27.27 4.29
C PRO A 137 10.06 27.63 5.72
N HIS A 138 9.48 26.91 6.70
CA HIS A 138 10.01 26.96 8.05
C HIS A 138 11.46 26.50 7.96
N THR A 139 12.38 27.34 8.43
CA THR A 139 13.81 27.07 8.57
C THR A 139 14.05 26.01 9.65
N SER A 140 13.45 24.83 9.53
CA SER A 140 14.04 23.61 10.06
C SER A 140 15.08 23.20 9.02
N SER A 141 16.35 23.31 9.40
CA SER A 141 17.52 22.93 8.61
C SER A 141 17.24 21.66 7.78
N ILE A 142 16.99 21.86 6.50
CA ILE A 142 17.18 20.83 5.49
C ILE A 142 18.70 20.64 5.51
N ASP A 143 19.17 19.65 6.27
CA ASP A 143 20.53 19.16 6.05
C ASP A 143 20.64 18.90 4.55
N ASN A 144 21.66 19.50 3.95
CA ASN A 144 21.93 19.49 2.52
C ASN A 144 22.30 18.08 2.04
N THR A 145 21.42 17.11 2.23
CA THR A 145 21.41 15.91 1.41
C THR A 145 20.93 16.38 0.05
N PRO A 146 21.70 16.19 -1.03
CA PRO A 146 21.24 16.55 -2.36
C PRO A 146 19.95 15.80 -2.67
N VAL A 147 18.81 16.49 -2.53
CA VAL A 147 17.48 16.05 -3.00
C VAL A 147 17.52 16.14 -4.52
N GLY A 148 18.16 15.14 -5.11
CA GLY A 148 18.62 15.17 -6.48
C GLY A 148 19.77 14.21 -6.71
N SER A 149 19.70 12.98 -6.19
CA SER A 149 20.63 11.92 -6.57
C SER A 149 19.86 10.79 -7.26
N ALA A 150 19.84 10.81 -8.60
CA ALA A 150 19.91 9.65 -9.50
C ALA A 150 19.11 8.35 -9.22
N ALA A 151 18.16 8.32 -8.28
CA ALA A 151 17.49 7.13 -7.77
C ALA A 151 16.01 7.39 -7.47
N GLY A 152 15.38 8.33 -8.22
CA GLY A 152 13.92 8.33 -8.43
C GLY A 152 13.56 7.11 -9.28
N GLY A 153 13.70 5.95 -8.65
CA GLY A 153 13.83 4.63 -9.24
C GLY A 153 12.51 3.92 -9.40
N HIS A 154 11.39 4.63 -9.52
CA HIS A 154 10.16 4.19 -10.12
C HIS A 154 10.03 5.00 -11.38
N SER A 155 10.39 4.38 -12.50
CA SER A 155 10.12 5.00 -13.80
C SER A 155 8.65 5.43 -13.81
N ARG A 156 8.37 6.65 -14.26
CA ARG A 156 6.99 7.10 -14.50
C ARG A 156 6.18 6.08 -15.32
N ALA A 157 6.87 5.24 -16.11
CA ALA A 157 6.30 4.07 -16.77
C ALA A 157 5.75 3.03 -15.78
N PHE A 158 6.49 2.60 -14.76
CA PHE A 158 6.00 1.65 -13.75
C PHE A 158 4.76 2.18 -13.02
N MET A 159 4.78 3.46 -12.61
CA MET A 159 3.60 4.09 -12.00
C MET A 159 2.38 4.09 -12.94
N ARG A 160 2.57 4.42 -14.22
CA ARG A 160 1.49 4.41 -15.23
C ARG A 160 0.98 2.99 -15.50
N GLU A 161 1.85 2.02 -15.68
CA GLU A 161 1.48 0.61 -15.88
C GLU A 161 0.72 0.06 -14.67
N SER A 162 1.13 0.43 -13.45
CA SER A 162 0.41 0.04 -12.22
C SER A 162 -1.00 0.64 -12.18
N LEU A 163 -1.19 1.90 -12.62
CA LEU A 163 -2.52 2.53 -12.68
C LEU A 163 -3.43 1.88 -13.74
N VAL A 164 -2.86 1.38 -14.83
CA VAL A 164 -3.62 0.61 -15.83
C VAL A 164 -4.20 -0.65 -15.20
N LEU A 165 -3.38 -1.43 -14.48
CA LEU A 165 -3.86 -2.63 -13.78
C LEU A 165 -4.91 -2.28 -12.71
N HIS A 166 -4.68 -1.22 -11.93
CA HIS A 166 -5.62 -0.75 -10.91
C HIS A 166 -6.99 -0.40 -11.50
N LYS A 167 -7.01 0.28 -12.66
CA LYS A 167 -8.25 0.59 -13.38
C LYS A 167 -8.95 -0.67 -13.90
N LEU A 168 -8.21 -1.67 -14.38
CA LEU A 168 -8.77 -2.95 -14.83
C LEU A 168 -9.41 -3.71 -13.67
N GLU A 169 -8.73 -3.77 -12.52
CA GLU A 169 -9.25 -4.37 -11.28
C GLU A 169 -10.53 -3.67 -10.84
N ARG A 170 -10.54 -2.33 -10.76
CA ARG A 170 -11.73 -1.55 -10.41
C ARG A 170 -12.91 -1.85 -11.33
N ASN A 171 -12.70 -1.83 -12.65
CA ASN A 171 -13.75 -2.11 -13.61
C ASN A 171 -14.31 -3.54 -13.47
N TRP A 172 -13.48 -4.50 -13.05
CA TRP A 172 -13.95 -5.85 -12.74
C TRP A 172 -14.75 -5.87 -11.43
N LEU A 173 -14.26 -5.21 -10.38
CA LEU A 173 -14.94 -5.09 -9.09
C LEU A 173 -16.33 -4.45 -9.21
N GLU A 174 -16.47 -3.40 -10.01
CA GLU A 174 -17.75 -2.75 -10.28
C GLU A 174 -18.75 -3.69 -10.95
N LYS A 175 -18.30 -4.61 -11.82
CA LYS A 175 -19.18 -5.58 -12.49
C LYS A 175 -19.66 -6.70 -11.57
N VAL A 176 -18.83 -7.12 -10.61
CA VAL A 176 -19.17 -8.21 -9.67
C VAL A 176 -19.83 -7.69 -8.39
N GLN A 177 -19.98 -6.37 -8.26
CA GLN A 177 -20.52 -5.70 -7.08
C GLN A 177 -22.03 -5.90 -6.91
N ASP A 178 -22.79 -6.08 -7.99
CA ASP A 178 -24.25 -6.22 -7.92
C ASP A 178 -24.68 -7.57 -7.31
N ASP A 179 -23.77 -8.54 -7.17
CA ASP A 179 -24.10 -9.92 -6.81
C ASP A 179 -24.00 -10.25 -5.31
N PHE A 180 -23.40 -9.39 -4.47
CA PHE A 180 -23.13 -9.73 -3.07
C PHE A 180 -23.34 -8.58 -2.09
N LYS A 181 -24.40 -8.66 -1.29
CA LYS A 181 -24.63 -7.78 -0.12
C LYS A 181 -24.44 -8.59 1.16
N ILE A 182 -23.38 -8.30 1.91
CA ILE A 182 -23.26 -8.78 3.30
C ILE A 182 -24.32 -8.03 4.10
N ASN A 183 -25.36 -8.74 4.55
CA ASN A 183 -26.31 -8.16 5.49
C ASN A 183 -25.72 -8.28 6.91
N GLU A 184 -25.62 -7.18 7.64
CA GLU A 184 -25.05 -7.11 9.00
C GLU A 184 -25.78 -8.03 10.01
N LEU A 185 -26.98 -8.51 9.68
CA LEU A 185 -27.76 -9.48 10.46
C LEU A 185 -27.50 -10.95 10.10
N THR A 186 -26.54 -11.24 9.21
CA THR A 186 -26.24 -12.61 8.77
C THR A 186 -25.45 -13.34 9.87
N SER A 187 -25.87 -14.54 10.25
CA SER A 187 -25.10 -15.34 11.22
C SER A 187 -23.72 -15.73 10.65
N PRO A 188 -22.70 -15.93 11.51
CA PRO A 188 -21.35 -16.30 11.07
C PRO A 188 -21.31 -17.53 10.15
N ASP A 189 -22.12 -18.56 10.42
CA ASP A 189 -22.18 -19.78 9.61
C ASP A 189 -22.70 -19.53 8.19
N VAL A 190 -23.72 -18.68 8.07
CA VAL A 190 -24.29 -18.30 6.77
C VAL A 190 -23.31 -17.42 6.00
N LEU A 191 -22.62 -16.52 6.70
CA LEU A 191 -21.57 -15.69 6.12
C LEU A 191 -20.40 -16.54 5.61
N GLU A 192 -19.94 -17.53 6.37
CA GLU A 192 -18.87 -18.43 5.94
C GLU A 192 -19.26 -19.22 4.67
N LYS A 193 -20.49 -19.76 4.63
CA LYS A 193 -21.00 -20.46 3.43
C LYS A 193 -21.02 -19.55 2.21
N ASN A 194 -21.48 -18.31 2.39
CA ASN A 194 -21.54 -17.31 1.32
C ASN A 194 -20.14 -16.92 0.82
N LEU A 195 -19.18 -16.76 1.72
CA LEU A 195 -17.78 -16.47 1.39
C LEU A 195 -17.10 -17.62 0.65
N ARG A 196 -17.41 -18.89 0.99
CA ARG A 196 -16.94 -20.06 0.24
C ARG A 196 -17.47 -20.06 -1.20
N LYS A 197 -18.74 -19.73 -1.41
CA LYS A 197 -19.30 -19.60 -2.77
C LYS A 197 -18.57 -18.52 -3.57
N LEU A 198 -18.32 -17.35 -2.96
CA LEU A 198 -17.54 -16.29 -3.62
C LEU A 198 -16.12 -16.72 -3.96
N TRP A 199 -15.50 -17.52 -3.09
CA TRP A 199 -14.17 -18.08 -3.35
C TRP A 199 -14.17 -18.87 -4.66
N ASP A 200 -15.11 -19.82 -4.80
CA ASP A 200 -15.22 -20.67 -5.98
C ASP A 200 -15.46 -19.85 -7.26
N GLU A 201 -16.16 -18.72 -7.16
CA GLU A 201 -16.49 -17.86 -8.30
C GLU A 201 -15.37 -16.88 -8.67
N ARG A 202 -14.62 -16.35 -7.70
CA ARG A 202 -13.78 -15.15 -7.89
C ARG A 202 -12.30 -15.33 -7.58
N ALA A 203 -11.90 -16.36 -6.83
CA ALA A 203 -10.53 -16.46 -6.31
C ALA A 203 -9.47 -16.50 -7.42
N GLU A 204 -9.72 -17.23 -8.51
CA GLU A 204 -8.82 -17.30 -9.68
C GLU A 204 -8.59 -15.90 -10.31
N GLN A 205 -9.66 -15.12 -10.48
CA GLN A 205 -9.57 -13.80 -11.10
C GLN A 205 -8.86 -12.79 -10.19
N VAL A 206 -9.14 -12.83 -8.88
CA VAL A 206 -8.44 -12.00 -7.88
C VAL A 206 -6.95 -12.34 -7.90
N LEU A 207 -6.61 -13.62 -7.83
CA LEU A 207 -5.24 -14.09 -7.86
C LEU A 207 -4.52 -13.65 -9.15
N ALA A 208 -5.20 -13.65 -10.29
CA ALA A 208 -4.63 -13.19 -11.54
C ALA A 208 -4.21 -11.71 -11.47
N PHE A 209 -5.01 -10.83 -10.86
CA PHE A 209 -4.64 -9.41 -10.69
C PHE A 209 -3.41 -9.25 -9.79
N GLU A 210 -3.40 -9.93 -8.64
CA GLU A 210 -2.27 -9.88 -7.69
C GLU A 210 -0.96 -10.34 -8.35
N LEU A 211 -1.03 -11.43 -9.13
CA LEU A 211 0.10 -11.95 -9.90
C LEU A 211 0.53 -11.01 -11.04
N GLN A 212 -0.39 -10.33 -11.70
CA GLN A 212 -0.06 -9.33 -12.73
C GLN A 212 0.71 -8.14 -12.14
N HIS A 213 0.30 -7.66 -10.97
CA HIS A 213 1.01 -6.60 -10.26
C HIS A 213 2.40 -7.04 -9.79
N PHE A 214 2.53 -8.26 -9.26
CA PHE A 214 3.85 -8.80 -8.90
C PHE A 214 4.76 -8.95 -10.11
N GLY A 215 4.24 -9.52 -11.21
CA GLY A 215 4.98 -9.64 -12.46
C GLY A 215 5.40 -8.28 -13.03
N LEU A 216 4.59 -7.24 -12.83
CA LEU A 216 4.96 -5.87 -13.17
C LEU A 216 6.14 -5.36 -12.34
N LEU A 217 6.14 -5.60 -11.02
CA LEU A 217 7.30 -5.29 -10.16
C LEU A 217 8.55 -6.07 -10.61
N LEU A 218 8.44 -7.38 -10.89
CA LEU A 218 9.57 -8.18 -11.35
C LEU A 218 10.16 -7.62 -12.65
N ARG A 219 9.34 -7.35 -13.67
CA ARG A 219 9.78 -6.71 -14.92
C ARG A 219 10.45 -5.37 -14.66
N TYR A 220 9.92 -4.61 -13.73
CA TYR A 220 10.48 -3.32 -13.38
C TYR A 220 11.89 -3.44 -12.78
N ARG A 221 12.06 -4.34 -11.81
CA ARG A 221 13.36 -4.58 -11.17
C ARG A 221 14.38 -5.21 -12.12
N SER A 222 13.94 -6.08 -13.04
CA SER A 222 14.80 -6.57 -14.12
C SER A 222 15.38 -5.43 -14.97
N ARG A 223 14.54 -4.47 -15.38
CA ARG A 223 14.98 -3.30 -16.18
C ARG A 223 16.02 -2.46 -15.44
N LEU A 224 15.84 -2.25 -14.14
CA LEU A 224 16.81 -1.51 -13.31
C LEU A 224 18.13 -2.26 -13.15
N ARG A 225 18.07 -3.58 -13.00
CA ARG A 225 19.25 -4.46 -12.93
C ARG A 225 19.98 -4.56 -14.28
N GLY A 226 19.31 -4.24 -15.39
CA GLY A 226 19.80 -4.47 -16.75
C GLY A 226 19.81 -5.95 -17.15
N GLU A 227 19.11 -6.79 -16.39
CA GLU A 227 19.14 -8.25 -16.50
C GLU A 227 17.78 -8.83 -16.11
N ASP A 228 17.19 -9.63 -17.01
CA ASP A 228 15.95 -10.34 -16.73
C ASP A 228 16.20 -11.54 -15.81
N PHE A 229 15.23 -11.84 -14.95
CA PHE A 229 15.23 -13.10 -14.21
C PHE A 229 15.17 -14.27 -15.20
N GLU A 230 15.97 -15.31 -14.94
CA GLU A 230 15.85 -16.57 -15.66
C GLU A 230 14.41 -17.08 -15.59
N LYS A 231 13.94 -17.71 -16.67
CA LYS A 231 12.54 -18.15 -16.78
C LYS A 231 12.12 -19.07 -15.63
N SER A 232 12.99 -19.99 -15.22
CA SER A 232 12.77 -20.89 -14.08
C SER A 232 12.57 -20.11 -12.79
N ILE A 233 13.47 -19.17 -12.50
CA ILE A 233 13.40 -18.29 -11.32
C ILE A 233 12.13 -17.45 -11.37
N TYR A 234 11.83 -16.78 -12.49
CA TYR A 234 10.61 -16.00 -12.64
C TYR A 234 9.36 -16.83 -12.32
N MET A 235 9.27 -18.05 -12.85
CA MET A 235 8.13 -18.95 -12.56
C MET A 235 8.05 -19.33 -11.09
N GLU A 236 9.19 -19.57 -10.42
CA GLU A 236 9.20 -19.86 -8.99
C GLU A 236 8.77 -18.65 -8.15
N LEU A 237 9.24 -17.44 -8.48
CA LEU A 237 8.78 -16.21 -7.82
C LEU A 237 7.25 -16.02 -7.97
N MET A 238 6.70 -16.31 -9.15
CA MET A 238 5.25 -16.29 -9.38
C MET A 238 4.52 -17.35 -8.54
N ASN A 239 5.09 -18.54 -8.36
CA ASN A 239 4.53 -19.58 -7.49
C ASN A 239 4.56 -19.17 -6.02
N ILE A 240 5.67 -18.57 -5.55
CA ILE A 240 5.81 -18.03 -4.20
C ILE A 240 4.72 -16.98 -3.95
N ARG A 241 4.56 -16.00 -4.86
CA ARG A 241 3.48 -15.00 -4.74
C ARG A 241 2.10 -15.66 -4.76
N ARG A 242 1.87 -16.67 -5.61
CA ARG A 242 0.59 -17.41 -5.64
C ARG A 242 0.27 -18.08 -4.30
N ARG A 243 1.26 -18.73 -3.66
CA ARG A 243 1.09 -19.34 -2.33
C ARG A 243 0.77 -18.29 -1.27
N PHE A 244 1.51 -17.18 -1.28
CA PHE A 244 1.24 -16.04 -0.39
C PHE A 244 -0.21 -15.56 -0.52
N GLU A 245 -0.67 -15.28 -1.74
CA GLU A 245 -2.03 -14.76 -1.97
C GLU A 245 -3.13 -15.74 -1.55
N LEU A 246 -2.97 -17.03 -1.82
CA LEU A 246 -3.95 -18.02 -1.37
C LEU A 246 -4.07 -18.08 0.16
N ASN A 247 -2.97 -17.92 0.89
CA ASN A 247 -2.98 -17.86 2.35
C ASN A 247 -3.56 -16.54 2.85
N ARG A 248 -3.18 -15.41 2.24
CA ARG A 248 -3.75 -14.09 2.54
C ARG A 248 -5.26 -14.06 2.36
N LEU A 249 -5.79 -14.61 1.27
CA LEU A 249 -7.23 -14.68 1.02
C LEU A 249 -7.95 -15.42 2.16
N ARG A 250 -7.38 -16.50 2.71
CA ARG A 250 -7.95 -17.21 3.86
C ARG A 250 -7.97 -16.35 5.13
N LEU A 251 -6.90 -15.60 5.38
CA LEU A 251 -6.82 -14.68 6.51
C LEU A 251 -7.86 -13.55 6.39
N GLU A 252 -8.01 -12.98 5.19
CA GLU A 252 -8.98 -11.93 4.91
C GLU A 252 -10.42 -12.42 5.04
N LEU A 253 -10.71 -13.66 4.60
CA LEU A 253 -12.00 -14.31 4.85
C LEU A 253 -12.28 -14.49 6.34
N ALA A 254 -11.29 -14.98 7.10
CA ALA A 254 -11.44 -15.17 8.53
C ALA A 254 -11.70 -13.84 9.26
N LEU A 255 -11.02 -12.77 8.84
CA LEU A 255 -11.23 -11.41 9.35
C LEU A 255 -12.62 -10.88 8.99
N ALA A 256 -13.10 -11.11 7.78
CA ALA A 256 -14.43 -10.65 7.34
C ALA A 256 -15.59 -11.29 8.11
N VAL A 257 -15.41 -12.51 8.64
CA VAL A 257 -16.44 -13.19 9.45
C VAL A 257 -16.62 -12.53 10.82
N ASP A 258 -15.54 -12.08 11.45
CA ASP A 258 -15.59 -11.47 12.79
C ASP A 258 -14.44 -10.46 12.96
N PRO A 259 -14.58 -9.25 12.37
CA PRO A 259 -13.49 -8.29 12.32
C PRO A 259 -13.14 -7.71 13.70
N VAL A 260 -14.08 -7.71 14.65
CA VAL A 260 -13.89 -7.17 15.99
C VAL A 260 -13.02 -8.08 16.85
N ASN A 261 -13.23 -9.40 16.78
CA ASN A 261 -12.51 -10.33 17.66
C ASN A 261 -11.29 -10.98 16.99
N ARG A 262 -11.19 -10.97 15.64
CA ARG A 262 -10.14 -11.70 14.91
C ARG A 262 -8.98 -10.85 14.40
N TRP A 263 -9.00 -9.53 14.59
CA TRP A 263 -7.95 -8.67 14.05
C TRP A 263 -6.55 -8.96 14.64
N ILE A 264 -6.45 -9.29 15.94
CA ILE A 264 -5.15 -9.63 16.57
C ILE A 264 -4.56 -10.87 15.89
N ALA A 265 -5.38 -11.90 15.72
CA ALA A 265 -4.97 -13.12 15.04
C ALA A 265 -4.60 -12.83 13.58
N PHE A 266 -5.39 -12.01 12.88
CA PHE A 266 -5.10 -11.59 11.51
C PHE A 266 -3.72 -10.94 11.40
N VAL A 267 -3.39 -9.96 12.25
CA VAL A 267 -2.11 -9.25 12.22
C VAL A 267 -0.95 -10.21 12.45
N ASN A 268 -1.03 -11.05 13.48
CA ASN A 268 0.02 -12.02 13.80
C ASN A 268 0.27 -13.00 12.64
N PHE A 269 -0.80 -13.56 12.06
CA PHE A 269 -0.66 -14.48 10.93
C PHE A 269 -0.22 -13.77 9.64
N PHE A 270 -0.61 -12.52 9.44
CA PHE A 270 -0.16 -11.72 8.31
C PHE A 270 1.35 -11.44 8.41
N ASP A 271 1.84 -11.06 9.58
CA ASP A 271 3.27 -10.84 9.82
C ASP A 271 4.10 -12.11 9.58
N GLU A 272 3.62 -13.26 10.09
CA GLU A 272 4.24 -14.55 9.81
C GLU A 272 4.26 -14.86 8.30
N LEU A 273 3.14 -14.61 7.61
CA LEU A 273 3.04 -14.81 6.17
C LEU A 273 4.01 -13.92 5.39
N VAL A 274 4.24 -12.68 5.83
CA VAL A 274 5.22 -11.74 5.24
C VAL A 274 6.66 -12.19 5.47
N VAL A 275 6.97 -12.70 6.66
CA VAL A 275 8.30 -13.27 6.97
C VAL A 275 8.57 -14.51 6.12
N ASN A 276 7.59 -15.41 6.01
CA ASN A 276 7.70 -16.62 5.18
C ASN A 276 7.84 -16.27 3.70
N PHE A 277 7.13 -15.27 3.20
CA PHE A 277 7.30 -14.78 1.83
C PHE A 277 8.73 -14.31 1.56
N GLN A 278 9.32 -13.54 2.47
CA GLN A 278 10.72 -13.12 2.37
C GLN A 278 11.69 -14.31 2.41
N ALA A 279 11.42 -15.31 3.25
CA ALA A 279 12.24 -16.52 3.33
C ALA A 279 12.18 -17.32 2.02
N ASP A 280 10.98 -17.57 1.49
CA ASP A 280 10.77 -18.27 0.21
C ASP A 280 11.49 -17.53 -0.95
N LEU A 281 11.41 -16.20 -0.99
CA LEU A 281 12.11 -15.40 -1.99
C LEU A 281 13.64 -15.51 -1.85
N GLN A 282 14.16 -15.51 -0.63
CA GLN A 282 15.60 -15.66 -0.38
C GLN A 282 16.10 -17.07 -0.72
N GLU A 283 15.28 -18.11 -0.54
CA GLU A 283 15.64 -19.47 -0.96
C GLU A 283 15.71 -19.57 -2.49
N ALA A 284 14.79 -18.90 -3.19
CA ALA A 284 14.73 -18.90 -4.65
C ALA A 284 15.76 -17.99 -5.34
N LEU A 285 16.30 -17.00 -4.63
CA LEU A 285 17.20 -15.98 -5.19
C LEU A 285 18.58 -16.04 -4.52
N ASN A 286 19.62 -15.66 -5.25
CA ASN A 286 20.88 -15.31 -4.58
C ASN A 286 20.72 -13.97 -3.81
N ASP A 287 21.61 -13.73 -2.86
CA ASP A 287 21.58 -12.52 -2.01
C ASP A 287 21.53 -11.21 -2.79
N ARG A 288 22.27 -11.12 -3.91
CA ARG A 288 22.29 -9.93 -4.76
C ARG A 288 20.91 -9.66 -5.37
N ASP A 289 20.25 -10.70 -5.86
CA ASP A 289 18.95 -10.59 -6.52
C ASP A 289 17.81 -10.39 -5.54
N TYR A 290 17.92 -10.97 -4.34
CA TYR A 290 17.02 -10.69 -3.22
C TYR A 290 17.05 -9.20 -2.83
N VAL A 291 18.26 -8.66 -2.59
CA VAL A 291 18.46 -7.24 -2.31
C VAL A 291 17.97 -6.39 -3.48
N ALA A 292 18.29 -6.78 -4.71
CA ALA A 292 17.84 -6.02 -5.88
C ALA A 292 16.32 -6.07 -6.08
N LEU A 293 15.60 -7.09 -5.61
CA LEU A 293 14.15 -7.17 -5.69
C LEU A 293 13.47 -6.34 -4.58
N LEU A 294 13.90 -6.49 -3.34
CA LEU A 294 13.19 -5.95 -2.17
C LEU A 294 13.87 -4.76 -1.49
N ASP A 295 15.12 -4.47 -1.81
CA ASP A 295 15.96 -3.50 -1.08
C ASP A 295 16.06 -3.82 0.43
N ILE A 296 16.19 -5.11 0.73
CA ILE A 296 16.29 -5.64 2.10
C ILE A 296 17.53 -6.53 2.16
N SER A 297 18.30 -6.40 3.25
CA SER A 297 19.44 -7.28 3.51
C SER A 297 18.98 -8.74 3.69
N PRO A 298 19.68 -9.75 3.16
CA PRO A 298 19.30 -11.16 3.31
C PRO A 298 19.26 -11.64 4.78
N ASN A 299 19.98 -10.96 5.67
CA ASN A 299 20.03 -11.24 7.11
C ASN A 299 18.93 -10.52 7.90
N GLU A 300 18.04 -9.82 7.21
CA GLU A 300 16.99 -9.01 7.79
C GLU A 300 15.61 -9.56 7.43
N ARG A 301 14.63 -9.34 8.30
CA ARG A 301 13.22 -9.64 8.04
C ARG A 301 12.37 -8.45 8.45
N ILE A 302 11.60 -7.93 7.51
CA ILE A 302 10.72 -6.79 7.74
C ILE A 302 9.28 -7.29 7.93
N VAL A 303 8.56 -6.73 8.89
CA VAL A 303 7.09 -6.77 8.93
C VAL A 303 6.56 -5.36 8.67
N LEU A 304 5.34 -5.28 8.14
CA LEU A 304 4.71 -4.01 7.78
C LEU A 304 3.68 -3.53 8.81
N SER A 305 3.37 -4.37 9.81
CA SER A 305 2.53 -3.99 10.93
C SER A 305 3.25 -2.97 11.81
N ASP A 306 2.54 -1.89 12.14
CA ASP A 306 2.94 -0.99 13.22
C ASP A 306 1.95 -1.21 14.38
N PRO A 307 2.41 -1.61 15.58
CA PRO A 307 1.51 -1.95 16.69
C PRO A 307 0.56 -0.83 17.10
N GLU A 308 1.01 0.44 17.08
CA GLU A 308 0.17 1.57 17.46
C GLU A 308 -0.84 1.89 16.37
N ILE A 309 -0.44 1.84 15.10
CA ILE A 309 -1.38 1.99 13.98
C ILE A 309 -2.41 0.88 13.99
N VAL A 310 -1.99 -0.38 14.15
CA VAL A 310 -2.87 -1.54 14.21
C VAL A 310 -3.84 -1.41 15.38
N LYS A 311 -3.37 -1.03 16.56
CA LYS A 311 -4.22 -0.78 17.73
C LYS A 311 -5.26 0.31 17.43
N ASN A 312 -4.85 1.42 16.82
CA ASN A 312 -5.76 2.52 16.46
C ASN A 312 -6.74 2.15 15.35
N ALA A 313 -6.34 1.27 14.43
CA ALA A 313 -7.15 0.80 13.33
C ALA A 313 -8.22 -0.20 13.79
N TYR A 314 -7.90 -1.08 14.75
CA TYR A 314 -8.73 -2.26 15.04
C TYR A 314 -9.27 -2.36 16.47
N SER A 315 -8.78 -1.59 17.45
CA SER A 315 -9.27 -1.70 18.83
C SER A 315 -10.76 -1.36 18.94
N PRO A 316 -11.53 -2.00 19.84
CA PRO A 316 -12.94 -1.67 20.05
C PRO A 316 -13.15 -0.16 20.25
N GLY A 317 -14.09 0.43 19.50
CA GLY A 317 -14.35 1.88 19.52
C GLY A 317 -13.49 2.71 18.55
N SER A 318 -12.50 2.10 17.90
CA SER A 318 -11.90 2.68 16.69
C SER A 318 -12.97 2.84 15.60
N SER A 319 -12.79 3.81 14.72
CA SER A 319 -13.60 3.97 13.51
C SER A 319 -12.84 3.45 12.29
N PRO A 320 -12.69 2.13 12.09
CA PRO A 320 -12.10 1.59 10.86
C PRO A 320 -13.03 1.74 9.66
N ASN A 321 -14.32 1.99 9.89
CA ASN A 321 -15.34 1.72 8.90
C ASN A 321 -16.19 2.95 8.61
N ARG A 322 -15.85 3.64 7.51
CA ARG A 322 -16.82 4.13 6.53
C ARG A 322 -16.05 4.77 5.36
N PRO A 323 -16.02 4.16 4.17
CA PRO A 323 -15.85 4.94 2.96
C PRO A 323 -16.99 5.97 2.94
N ARG A 324 -16.69 7.26 3.16
CA ARG A 324 -17.66 8.30 2.83
C ARG A 324 -17.63 8.45 1.31
N PRO A 325 -18.77 8.29 0.60
CA PRO A 325 -18.78 8.59 -0.82
C PRO A 325 -18.36 10.06 -1.03
N PRO A 326 -17.61 10.38 -2.10
CA PRO A 326 -17.27 11.76 -2.39
C PRO A 326 -18.57 12.56 -2.62
N GLY A 327 -18.83 13.56 -1.76
CA GLY A 327 -19.95 14.49 -1.93
C GLY A 327 -20.95 14.62 -0.77
N LEU A 328 -20.55 14.35 0.47
CA LEU A 328 -21.24 14.86 1.67
C LEU A 328 -20.39 15.92 2.37
#